data_AF-A0A954CYS8-F1
#
_entry.id   AF-A0A954CYS8-F1
#
_cell.length_a   1.000
_cell.length_b   1.000
_cell.length_c   1.000
_cell.angle_alpha   90.00
_cell.angle_beta   90.00
_cell.angle_gamma   90.00
#
_symmetry.space_group_name_H-M   'P 1'
#
loop_
_entity.id
_entity.type
_entity.pdbx_description
1 polymer ?
#
loop_
_entity_poly.entity_id
_entity_poly.type
_entity_poly.pdbx_seq_one_letter_code
_entity_poly.pdbx_strand_id
1 'polypeptide(L)'
;MTLRPTLALGALALGALALAIPLTAQDPAKPSRPKLPWEQGKVQIHNLDRSGQIDRSAAIADVDLPPNYRFLRGKPAQKLVQSWGNPPDPTILGVIVTQDDDKDRGFAVIVTYDEEGHVKDDDANKIDFSELLDTMKKDAAAANPQRIKRGYASMTLIGWAEAPHYDRATKKLYWAKRLKFGDEKEETLNYNVRILGRRGVLVYNAVAGVPQLTEVAAGCKELLAKTEFTAGNRYSDFNPSMDKVAAYGIGGLIAGKLLLKGGLLKGLAWLIKPALIGLAVVGGALLKLFGVRRKPQPEAVPVAED
;
A
#
# COMPACT_ATOMS: atom_id res chain seq x y z
N MET A 1 103.20 -18.46 51.59
CA MET A 1 103.04 -19.64 50.71
C MET A 1 101.76 -19.42 49.92
N THR A 2 101.89 -19.30 48.58
CA THR A 2 100.86 -19.40 47.50
C THR A 2 99.51 -18.66 47.65
N LEU A 3 98.97 -17.87 46.72
CA LEU A 3 99.38 -16.99 45.61
C LEU A 3 98.09 -16.18 45.29
N ARG A 4 98.21 -14.88 44.97
CA ARG A 4 97.16 -13.90 44.56
C ARG A 4 96.29 -14.41 43.37
N PRO A 5 95.14 -13.80 42.92
CA PRO A 5 94.85 -12.34 42.89
C PRO A 5 93.35 -11.85 42.87
N THR A 6 93.17 -10.51 42.78
CA THR A 6 92.18 -9.72 41.95
C THR A 6 90.66 -9.92 42.10
N LEU A 7 89.74 -8.97 41.87
CA LEU A 7 89.62 -7.51 41.74
C LEU A 7 88.11 -7.25 41.46
N ALA A 8 87.65 -6.02 41.73
CA ALA A 8 86.51 -5.32 41.10
C ALA A 8 85.07 -5.57 41.60
N LEU A 9 84.53 -4.51 42.22
CA LEU A 9 83.10 -4.19 42.34
C LEU A 9 82.53 -3.82 40.96
N GLY A 10 81.33 -4.30 40.66
CA GLY A 10 80.51 -3.83 39.54
C GLY A 10 79.03 -4.04 39.85
N ALA A 11 78.27 -2.95 39.94
CA ALA A 11 76.83 -2.94 40.15
C ALA A 11 76.07 -3.30 38.87
N LEU A 12 74.98 -4.08 38.98
CA LEU A 12 74.00 -4.29 37.92
C LEU A 12 72.60 -3.91 38.42
N ALA A 13 71.96 -2.99 37.70
CA ALA A 13 70.59 -2.54 37.90
C ALA A 13 69.58 -3.61 37.45
N LEU A 14 68.54 -3.85 38.27
CA LEU A 14 67.39 -4.69 37.91
C LEU A 14 66.50 -3.99 36.88
N GLY A 15 66.40 -4.57 35.68
CA GLY A 15 65.41 -4.21 34.66
C GLY A 15 64.06 -4.87 34.92
N ALA A 16 62.99 -4.07 34.97
CA ALA A 16 61.61 -4.53 34.99
C ALA A 16 61.18 -4.97 33.58
N LEU A 17 60.71 -6.22 33.45
CA LEU A 17 60.16 -6.77 32.22
C LEU A 17 58.64 -6.55 32.21
N ALA A 18 58.15 -5.55 31.46
CA ALA A 18 56.73 -5.38 31.18
C ALA A 18 56.33 -6.21 29.95
N LEU A 19 55.48 -7.22 30.14
CA LEU A 19 54.86 -8.00 29.07
C LEU A 19 53.83 -7.13 28.33
N ALA A 20 54.14 -6.75 27.10
CA ALA A 20 53.16 -6.14 26.19
C ALA A 20 52.29 -7.24 25.57
N ILE A 21 51.01 -7.30 25.95
CA ILE A 21 49.99 -8.09 25.25
C ILE A 21 49.53 -7.26 24.04
N PRO A 22 49.59 -7.77 22.80
CA PRO A 22 49.05 -7.05 21.66
C PRO A 22 47.52 -7.05 21.76
N LEU A 23 46.95 -5.87 22.00
CA LEU A 23 45.52 -5.63 21.92
C LEU A 23 45.12 -5.68 20.44
N THR A 24 44.70 -6.84 19.95
CA THR A 24 44.04 -6.92 18.64
C THR A 24 42.71 -6.19 18.75
N ALA A 25 42.62 -5.00 18.15
CA ALA A 25 41.35 -4.32 17.95
C ALA A 25 40.46 -5.22 17.07
N GLN A 26 39.52 -5.93 17.70
CA GLN A 26 38.41 -6.52 16.97
C GLN A 26 37.52 -5.36 16.53
N ASP A 27 37.42 -5.15 15.21
CA ASP A 27 36.40 -4.27 14.64
C ASP A 27 35.03 -4.69 15.22
N PRO A 28 34.24 -3.76 15.78
CA PRO A 28 32.91 -4.08 16.25
C PRO A 28 32.09 -4.57 15.04
N ALA A 29 31.72 -5.86 15.05
CA ALA A 29 30.93 -6.48 14.01
C ALA A 29 29.69 -5.61 13.74
N LYS A 30 29.55 -5.12 12.50
CA LYS A 30 28.35 -4.39 12.07
C LYS A 30 27.13 -5.25 12.43
N PRO A 31 26.09 -4.70 13.08
CA PRO A 31 24.92 -5.48 13.46
C PRO A 31 24.36 -6.18 12.22
N SER A 32 24.32 -7.52 12.26
CA SER A 32 23.80 -8.31 11.15
C SER A 32 22.32 -7.98 10.96
N ARG A 33 21.96 -7.47 9.77
CA ARG A 33 20.56 -7.21 9.43
C ARG A 33 19.76 -8.51 9.59
N PRO A 34 18.53 -8.47 10.17
CA PRO A 34 17.71 -9.66 10.28
C PRO A 34 17.50 -10.28 8.90
N LYS A 35 17.72 -11.59 8.80
CA LYS A 35 17.55 -12.35 7.55
C LYS A 35 16.06 -12.44 7.23
N LEU A 36 15.61 -11.60 6.30
CA LEU A 36 14.22 -11.60 5.83
C LEU A 36 13.99 -12.75 4.83
N PRO A 37 12.80 -13.37 4.82
CA PRO A 37 12.45 -14.49 3.94
C PRO A 37 12.13 -14.00 2.52
N TRP A 38 13.16 -13.58 1.79
CA TRP A 38 13.04 -13.13 0.42
C TRP A 38 12.75 -14.30 -0.54
N GLU A 39 11.72 -14.15 -1.38
CA GLU A 39 11.38 -15.02 -2.50
C GLU A 39 12.04 -14.48 -3.80
N GLN A 40 12.40 -15.37 -4.73
CA GLN A 40 13.02 -15.05 -6.02
C GLN A 40 12.39 -15.90 -7.14
N GLY A 41 12.55 -15.47 -8.39
CA GLY A 41 11.98 -16.15 -9.56
C GLY A 41 10.45 -16.05 -9.60
N LYS A 42 9.78 -17.14 -9.96
CA LYS A 42 8.31 -17.17 -10.05
C LYS A 42 7.67 -17.13 -8.67
N VAL A 43 6.87 -16.09 -8.42
CA VAL A 43 6.07 -15.93 -7.22
C VAL A 43 4.60 -15.73 -7.56
N GLN A 44 3.72 -16.21 -6.70
CA GLN A 44 2.28 -16.02 -6.85
C GLN A 44 1.78 -14.97 -5.85
N ILE A 45 1.06 -13.97 -6.32
CA ILE A 45 0.37 -12.99 -5.49
C ILE A 45 -0.98 -13.55 -5.07
N HIS A 46 -1.27 -13.47 -3.78
CA HIS A 46 -2.44 -14.04 -3.13
C HIS A 46 -3.14 -12.94 -2.33
N ASN A 47 -4.45 -13.06 -2.13
CA ASN A 47 -5.18 -12.08 -1.30
C ASN A 47 -4.94 -12.33 0.19
N LEU A 48 -5.52 -11.46 1.02
CA LEU A 48 -5.66 -11.69 2.44
C LEU A 48 -6.99 -12.39 2.76
N ASP A 49 -6.96 -13.30 3.72
CA ASP A 49 -8.16 -13.85 4.35
C ASP A 49 -8.81 -12.85 5.31
N ARG A 50 -9.94 -13.23 5.90
CA ARG A 50 -10.67 -12.38 6.87
C ARG A 50 -9.87 -12.07 8.14
N SER A 51 -8.82 -12.84 8.43
CA SER A 51 -7.91 -12.62 9.56
C SER A 51 -6.70 -11.72 9.20
N GLY A 52 -6.61 -11.28 7.94
CA GLY A 52 -5.49 -10.48 7.43
C GLY A 52 -4.22 -11.30 7.17
N GLN A 53 -4.35 -12.62 6.98
CA GLN A 53 -3.23 -13.49 6.58
C GLN A 53 -3.30 -13.80 5.09
N ILE A 54 -2.17 -14.16 4.49
CA ILE A 54 -2.14 -14.53 3.07
C ILE A 54 -2.97 -15.80 2.86
N ASP A 55 -4.03 -15.69 2.07
CA ASP A 55 -4.87 -16.81 1.65
C ASP A 55 -4.20 -17.55 0.48
N ARG A 56 -3.62 -18.72 0.76
CA ARG A 56 -2.94 -19.55 -0.24
C ARG A 56 -3.87 -20.45 -1.05
N SER A 57 -5.19 -20.37 -0.84
CA SER A 57 -6.16 -21.22 -1.55
C SER A 57 -6.31 -20.85 -3.03
N ALA A 58 -6.08 -19.58 -3.38
CA ALA A 58 -6.19 -19.10 -4.75
C ALA A 58 -5.24 -17.93 -5.04
N ALA A 59 -4.35 -18.12 -6.02
CA ALA A 59 -3.50 -17.05 -6.53
C ALA A 59 -4.30 -16.07 -7.39
N ILE A 60 -4.10 -14.76 -7.16
CA ILE A 60 -4.67 -13.68 -7.97
C ILE A 60 -3.83 -13.47 -9.23
N ALA A 61 -2.50 -13.43 -9.08
CA ALA A 61 -1.58 -13.11 -10.15
C ALA A 61 -0.28 -13.90 -10.00
N ASP A 62 0.36 -14.18 -11.12
CA ASP A 62 1.71 -14.72 -11.19
C ASP A 62 2.67 -13.60 -11.55
N VAL A 63 3.85 -13.60 -10.92
CA VAL A 63 4.94 -12.66 -11.19
C VAL A 63 6.21 -13.45 -11.39
N ASP A 64 6.80 -13.35 -12.57
CA ASP A 64 8.14 -13.91 -12.84
C ASP A 64 9.19 -12.84 -12.54
N LEU A 65 9.71 -12.82 -11.31
CA LEU A 65 10.64 -11.79 -10.87
C LEU A 65 11.93 -11.87 -11.69
N PRO A 66 12.36 -10.76 -12.34
CA PRO A 66 13.66 -10.74 -13.00
C PRO A 66 14.79 -10.99 -11.99
N PRO A 67 15.97 -11.50 -12.44
CA PRO A 67 17.02 -12.00 -11.54
C PRO A 67 17.52 -10.99 -10.50
N ASN A 68 17.44 -9.70 -10.79
CA ASN A 68 17.83 -8.59 -9.92
C ASN A 68 16.73 -8.16 -8.93
N TYR A 69 15.59 -8.85 -8.87
CA TYR A 69 14.51 -8.56 -7.94
C TYR A 69 14.32 -9.67 -6.90
N ARG A 70 13.72 -9.30 -5.78
CA ARG A 70 13.28 -10.22 -4.73
C ARG A 70 12.01 -9.72 -4.09
N PHE A 71 11.16 -10.65 -3.64
CA PHE A 71 9.86 -10.35 -3.07
C PHE A 71 9.79 -10.76 -1.60
N LEU A 72 9.30 -9.85 -0.75
CA LEU A 72 8.99 -10.12 0.64
C LEU A 72 7.49 -10.11 0.83
N ARG A 73 6.92 -11.18 1.38
CA ARG A 73 5.47 -11.36 1.47
C ARG A 73 4.91 -10.98 2.83
N GLY A 74 3.66 -10.52 2.87
CA GLY A 74 2.80 -10.47 4.04
C GLY A 74 3.38 -9.71 5.24
N LYS A 75 3.25 -10.27 6.45
CA LYS A 75 3.65 -9.62 7.71
C LYS A 75 5.11 -9.13 7.73
N PRO A 76 6.12 -9.88 7.27
CA PRO A 76 7.48 -9.34 7.10
C PRO A 76 7.55 -8.07 6.25
N ALA A 77 6.79 -8.02 5.15
CA ALA A 77 6.74 -6.86 4.26
C ALA A 77 6.05 -5.66 4.92
N GLN A 78 4.93 -5.91 5.63
CA GLN A 78 4.22 -4.90 6.42
C GLN A 78 5.15 -4.26 7.47
N LYS A 79 5.90 -5.09 8.20
CA LYS A 79 6.90 -4.64 9.18
C LYS A 79 8.04 -3.85 8.54
N LEU A 80 8.50 -4.28 7.36
CA LEU A 80 9.54 -3.56 6.62
C LEU A 80 9.07 -2.16 6.22
N VAL A 81 7.88 -2.03 5.64
CA VAL A 81 7.30 -0.73 5.25
C VAL A 81 7.06 0.15 6.47
N GLN A 82 6.57 -0.41 7.58
CA GLN A 82 6.41 0.31 8.84
C GLN A 82 7.76 0.80 9.39
N SER A 83 8.83 0.03 9.24
CA SER A 83 10.18 0.43 9.68
C SER A 83 10.73 1.64 8.91
N TRP A 84 10.16 1.96 7.74
CA TRP A 84 10.46 3.19 6.98
C TRP A 84 9.66 4.41 7.46
N GLY A 85 8.95 4.31 8.59
CA GLY A 85 8.17 5.41 9.16
C GLY A 85 6.74 5.52 8.62
N ASN A 86 6.27 4.53 7.83
CA ASN A 86 4.89 4.49 7.37
C ASN A 86 3.93 4.00 8.46
N PRO A 87 2.65 4.44 8.44
CA PRO A 87 1.63 3.86 9.28
C PRO A 87 1.47 2.34 9.05
N PRO A 88 1.01 1.58 10.05
CA PRO A 88 0.64 0.19 9.86
C PRO A 88 -0.39 0.05 8.73
N ASP A 89 -0.08 -0.80 7.76
CA ASP A 89 -0.98 -1.13 6.66
C ASP A 89 -1.12 -2.66 6.56
N PRO A 90 -2.24 -3.23 7.05
CA PRO A 90 -2.46 -4.65 7.01
C PRO A 90 -2.78 -5.15 5.59
N THR A 91 -3.04 -4.27 4.61
CA THR A 91 -3.43 -4.65 3.25
C THR A 91 -2.24 -4.99 2.34
N ILE A 92 -1.01 -4.71 2.79
CA ILE A 92 0.21 -5.03 2.05
C ILE A 92 0.34 -6.54 1.89
N LEU A 93 0.34 -6.98 0.63
CA LEU A 93 0.56 -8.36 0.22
C LEU A 93 2.04 -8.69 0.13
N GLY A 94 2.85 -7.69 -0.22
CA GLY A 94 4.30 -7.80 -0.18
C GLY A 94 5.03 -6.57 -0.69
N VAL A 95 6.36 -6.68 -0.75
CA VAL A 95 7.28 -5.66 -1.23
C VAL A 95 8.27 -6.31 -2.19
N ILE A 96 8.40 -5.76 -3.39
CA ILE A 96 9.47 -6.11 -4.34
C ILE A 96 10.58 -5.07 -4.18
N VAL A 97 11.83 -5.51 -4.07
CA VAL A 97 13.00 -4.63 -4.08
C VAL A 97 14.02 -5.13 -5.08
N THR A 98 14.88 -4.23 -5.57
CA THR A 98 16.09 -4.64 -6.27
C THR A 98 17.06 -5.32 -5.29
N GLN A 99 17.87 -6.25 -5.81
CA GLN A 99 18.86 -6.99 -5.04
C GLN A 99 20.11 -6.16 -4.73
N ASP A 100 20.27 -4.97 -5.30
CA ASP A 100 21.46 -4.14 -5.12
C ASP A 100 21.67 -3.74 -3.66
N ASP A 101 22.89 -4.00 -3.18
CA ASP A 101 23.35 -3.66 -1.83
C ASP A 101 23.80 -2.19 -1.71
N ASP A 102 23.85 -1.47 -2.84
CA ASP A 102 24.18 -0.06 -2.92
C ASP A 102 22.95 0.77 -2.53
N LYS A 103 22.95 1.22 -1.27
CA LYS A 103 21.78 1.73 -0.51
C LYS A 103 21.07 2.94 -1.12
N ASP A 104 21.67 3.56 -2.13
CA ASP A 104 21.29 4.88 -2.62
C ASP A 104 20.66 4.86 -4.03
N ARG A 105 20.49 3.68 -4.64
CA ARG A 105 19.97 3.55 -6.03
C ARG A 105 18.76 2.63 -6.19
N GLY A 106 18.37 1.86 -5.17
CA GLY A 106 17.20 0.98 -5.27
C GLY A 106 15.85 1.70 -5.13
N PHE A 107 14.81 1.11 -5.72
CA PHE A 107 13.41 1.45 -5.42
C PHE A 107 12.69 0.24 -4.80
N ALA A 108 11.63 0.51 -4.05
CA ALA A 108 10.77 -0.53 -3.49
C ALA A 108 9.36 -0.42 -4.08
N VAL A 109 8.79 -1.53 -4.53
CA VAL A 109 7.40 -1.63 -4.99
C VAL A 109 6.56 -2.27 -3.91
N ILE A 110 5.66 -1.50 -3.32
CA ILE A 110 4.66 -2.01 -2.38
C ILE A 110 3.50 -2.58 -3.19
N VAL A 111 3.15 -3.84 -2.90
CA VAL A 111 2.09 -4.58 -3.60
C VAL A 111 0.88 -4.72 -2.70
N THR A 112 -0.27 -4.21 -3.15
CA THR A 112 -1.58 -4.39 -2.52
C THR A 112 -2.61 -4.86 -3.56
N TYR A 113 -3.79 -5.27 -3.11
CA TYR A 113 -4.91 -5.61 -3.99
C TYR A 113 -6.20 -4.99 -3.48
N ASP A 114 -6.86 -4.19 -4.32
CA ASP A 114 -8.15 -3.57 -4.03
C ASP A 114 -9.28 -4.43 -4.64
N GLU A 115 -9.86 -5.33 -3.85
CA GLU A 115 -10.99 -6.18 -4.28
C GLU A 115 -12.35 -5.47 -4.13
N GLU A 116 -12.54 -4.37 -4.86
CA GLU A 116 -13.78 -3.58 -4.76
C GLU A 116 -14.75 -3.80 -5.93
N GLY A 117 -14.39 -4.66 -6.88
CA GLY A 117 -15.16 -4.99 -8.08
C GLY A 117 -14.41 -4.66 -9.37
N HIS A 118 -15.04 -4.99 -10.49
CA HIS A 118 -14.57 -4.66 -11.83
C HIS A 118 -14.63 -3.15 -12.07
N VAL A 119 -13.49 -2.51 -12.32
CA VAL A 119 -13.40 -1.07 -12.60
C VAL A 119 -13.64 -0.85 -14.09
N LYS A 120 -14.72 -0.16 -14.45
CA LYS A 120 -14.96 0.23 -15.85
C LYS A 120 -13.96 1.29 -16.31
N ASP A 121 -13.53 1.20 -17.56
CA ASP A 121 -12.52 2.07 -18.17
C ASP A 121 -13.08 3.05 -19.24
N ASP A 122 -14.40 3.20 -19.28
CA ASP A 122 -15.12 4.06 -20.23
C ASP A 122 -14.87 5.57 -19.98
N ASP A 123 -14.46 5.93 -18.76
CA ASP A 123 -14.18 7.31 -18.34
C ASP A 123 -12.72 7.72 -18.55
N ALA A 124 -11.82 6.80 -18.92
CA ALA A 124 -10.37 7.05 -18.95
C ALA A 124 -9.95 8.28 -19.79
N ASN A 125 -10.69 8.60 -20.85
CA ASN A 125 -10.38 9.72 -21.75
C ASN A 125 -11.09 11.03 -21.35
N LYS A 126 -11.84 11.04 -20.25
CA LYS A 126 -12.72 12.15 -19.83
C LYS A 126 -12.23 12.85 -18.57
N ILE A 127 -11.06 12.46 -18.07
CA ILE A 127 -10.55 12.92 -16.77
C ILE A 127 -9.67 14.14 -16.98
N ASP A 128 -10.00 15.22 -16.27
CA ASP A 128 -9.10 16.36 -16.13
C ASP A 128 -8.08 16.07 -15.01
N PHE A 129 -6.85 15.75 -15.39
CA PHE A 129 -5.80 15.41 -14.42
C PHE A 129 -5.26 16.62 -13.65
N SER A 130 -5.55 17.85 -14.10
CA SER A 130 -5.20 19.06 -13.36
C SER A 130 -6.19 19.32 -12.23
N GLU A 131 -7.49 19.26 -12.51
CA GLU A 131 -8.54 19.37 -11.50
C GLU A 131 -8.46 18.23 -10.47
N LEU A 132 -8.16 17.02 -10.96
CA LEU A 132 -7.94 15.86 -10.09
C LEU A 132 -6.75 16.08 -9.15
N LEU A 133 -5.63 16.60 -9.65
CA LEU A 133 -4.47 16.90 -8.82
C LEU A 133 -4.80 17.91 -7.73
N ASP A 134 -5.53 18.98 -8.06
CA ASP A 134 -5.92 20.01 -7.11
C ASP A 134 -6.83 19.44 -6.02
N THR A 135 -7.74 18.53 -6.38
CA THR A 135 -8.56 17.79 -5.42
C THR A 135 -7.68 16.94 -4.50
N MET A 136 -6.76 16.15 -5.06
CA MET A 136 -5.84 15.32 -4.28
C MET A 136 -4.92 16.14 -3.34
N LYS A 137 -4.53 17.36 -3.74
CA LYS A 137 -3.77 18.29 -2.89
C LYS A 137 -4.57 18.77 -1.69
N LYS A 138 -5.83 19.17 -1.89
CA LYS A 138 -6.75 19.57 -0.82
C LYS A 138 -6.98 18.42 0.16
N ASP A 139 -7.17 17.22 -0.38
CA ASP A 139 -7.34 15.98 0.37
C ASP A 139 -6.13 15.62 1.24
N ALA A 140 -4.92 15.71 0.68
CA ALA A 140 -3.69 15.52 1.43
C ALA A 140 -3.57 16.53 2.59
N ALA A 141 -3.86 17.81 2.32
CA ALA A 141 -3.86 18.86 3.34
C ALA A 141 -4.89 18.60 4.45
N ALA A 142 -6.10 18.17 4.10
CA ALA A 142 -7.16 17.84 5.06
C ALA A 142 -6.83 16.61 5.92
N ALA A 143 -6.02 15.68 5.42
CA ALA A 143 -5.58 14.50 6.17
C ALA A 143 -4.43 14.79 7.16
N ASN A 144 -3.67 15.87 6.97
CA ASN A 144 -2.48 16.18 7.77
C ASN A 144 -2.73 16.35 9.28
N PRO A 145 -3.80 17.01 9.76
CA PRO A 145 -4.06 17.10 11.19
C PRO A 145 -4.13 15.73 11.89
N GLN A 146 -4.73 14.73 11.24
CA GLN A 146 -4.81 13.37 11.78
C GLN A 146 -3.47 12.63 11.67
N ARG A 147 -2.67 12.86 10.62
CA ARG A 147 -1.31 12.31 10.52
C ARG A 147 -0.42 12.82 11.66
N ILE A 148 -0.41 14.13 11.88
CA ILE A 148 0.37 14.78 12.94
C ILE A 148 -0.08 14.30 14.32
N LYS A 149 -1.39 14.24 14.58
CA LYS A 149 -1.94 13.72 15.84
C LYS A 149 -1.49 12.28 16.14
N ARG A 150 -1.21 11.48 15.10
CA ARG A 150 -0.73 10.10 15.23
C ARG A 150 0.80 9.98 15.21
N GLY A 151 1.54 11.10 15.25
CA GLY A 151 3.00 11.13 15.30
C GLY A 151 3.68 10.98 13.94
N TYR A 152 2.94 11.11 12.82
CA TYR A 152 3.53 11.09 11.48
C TYR A 152 3.76 12.51 10.96
N ALA A 153 4.79 12.66 10.13
CA ALA A 153 5.01 13.90 9.38
C ALA A 153 3.79 14.26 8.52
N SER A 154 3.54 15.57 8.40
CA SER A 154 2.63 16.10 7.38
C SER A 154 3.10 15.67 6.00
N MET A 155 2.17 15.53 5.07
CA MET A 155 2.42 15.15 3.69
C MET A 155 1.86 16.25 2.78
N THR A 156 2.69 16.72 1.86
CA THR A 156 2.30 17.68 0.83
C THR A 156 2.45 17.01 -0.52
N LEU A 157 1.36 16.96 -1.29
CA LEU A 157 1.40 16.59 -2.70
C LEU A 157 1.85 17.80 -3.51
N ILE A 158 3.06 17.75 -4.06
CA ILE A 158 3.64 18.87 -4.85
C ILE A 158 3.01 18.90 -6.25
N GLY A 159 2.91 17.73 -6.88
CA GLY A 159 2.35 17.60 -8.22
C GLY A 159 2.60 16.24 -8.83
N TRP A 160 2.37 16.14 -10.14
CA TRP A 160 2.76 15.00 -10.94
C TRP A 160 4.27 15.06 -11.26
N ALA A 161 4.98 13.96 -11.05
CA ALA A 161 6.26 13.68 -11.70
C ALA A 161 6.02 13.09 -13.11
N GLU A 162 4.94 12.32 -13.25
CA GLU A 162 4.43 11.79 -14.51
C GLU A 162 2.91 11.90 -14.47
N ALA A 163 2.33 12.58 -15.46
CA ALA A 163 0.89 12.74 -15.55
C ALA A 163 0.19 11.39 -15.78
N PRO A 164 -1.04 11.20 -15.27
CA PRO A 164 -1.71 9.92 -15.43
C PRO A 164 -1.98 9.58 -16.89
N HIS A 165 -1.78 8.32 -17.25
CA HIS A 165 -2.12 7.80 -18.56
C HIS A 165 -2.58 6.34 -18.50
N TYR A 166 -3.52 5.99 -19.37
CA TYR A 166 -4.15 4.67 -19.40
C TYR A 166 -3.77 3.90 -20.67
N ASP A 167 -3.19 2.71 -20.49
CA ASP A 167 -2.96 1.74 -21.54
C ASP A 167 -4.17 0.80 -21.66
N ARG A 168 -4.98 1.04 -22.69
CA ARG A 168 -6.18 0.25 -23.00
C ARG A 168 -5.88 -1.19 -23.38
N ALA A 169 -4.72 -1.46 -24.00
CA ALA A 169 -4.36 -2.79 -24.47
C ALA A 169 -4.00 -3.70 -23.31
N THR A 170 -3.25 -3.18 -22.34
CA THR A 170 -2.81 -3.95 -21.18
C THR A 170 -3.68 -3.77 -19.93
N LYS A 171 -4.71 -2.90 -20.01
CA LYS A 171 -5.61 -2.54 -18.89
C LYS A 171 -4.82 -2.05 -17.67
N LYS A 172 -3.82 -1.20 -17.92
CA LYS A 172 -2.91 -0.65 -16.91
C LYS A 172 -2.95 0.86 -16.91
N LEU A 173 -2.97 1.44 -15.72
CA LEU A 173 -2.96 2.87 -15.50
C LEU A 173 -1.67 3.24 -14.76
N TYR A 174 -1.04 4.34 -15.18
CA TYR A 174 0.27 4.77 -14.71
C TYR A 174 0.22 6.24 -14.33
N TRP A 175 0.91 6.61 -13.26
CA TRP A 175 1.18 8.01 -12.90
C TRP A 175 2.27 8.08 -11.85
N ALA A 176 2.90 9.24 -11.65
CA ALA A 176 3.86 9.43 -10.57
C ALA A 176 3.60 10.73 -9.82
N LYS A 177 3.64 10.67 -8.49
CA LYS A 177 3.47 11.83 -7.60
C LYS A 177 4.81 12.28 -7.04
N ARG A 178 4.94 13.60 -6.87
CA ARG A 178 5.98 14.24 -6.06
C ARG A 178 5.40 14.56 -4.69
N LEU A 179 5.97 13.96 -3.64
CA LEU A 179 5.53 14.13 -2.27
C LEU A 179 6.62 14.77 -1.43
N LYS A 180 6.23 15.61 -0.48
CA LYS A 180 7.13 16.18 0.53
C LYS A 180 6.61 15.86 1.92
N PHE A 181 7.47 15.39 2.82
CA PHE A 181 7.10 15.04 4.19
C PHE A 181 7.72 16.03 5.18
N GLY A 182 6.88 16.63 6.04
CA GLY A 182 7.33 17.64 7.01
C GLY A 182 8.19 18.73 6.37
N ASP A 183 9.35 18.97 6.98
CA ASP A 183 10.36 19.95 6.52
C ASP A 183 11.54 19.30 5.78
N GLU A 184 11.40 18.05 5.35
CA GLU A 184 12.44 17.36 4.56
C GLU A 184 12.82 18.20 3.33
N LYS A 185 14.12 18.23 2.99
CA LYS A 185 14.57 18.98 1.81
C LYS A 185 14.22 18.26 0.52
N GLU A 186 14.35 16.94 0.54
CA GLU A 186 14.14 16.08 -0.60
C GLU A 186 12.67 15.71 -0.78
N GLU A 187 12.28 15.50 -2.03
CA GLU A 187 10.96 15.01 -2.37
C GLU A 187 11.00 13.50 -2.64
N THR A 188 9.94 12.83 -2.23
CA THR A 188 9.71 11.41 -2.51
C THR A 188 8.91 11.23 -3.78
N LEU A 189 9.38 10.34 -4.65
CA LEU A 189 8.63 9.84 -5.79
C LEU A 189 7.69 8.72 -5.35
N ASN A 190 6.44 8.78 -5.81
CA ASN A 190 5.46 7.70 -5.68
C ASN A 190 4.94 7.33 -7.07
N TYR A 191 5.55 6.31 -7.68
CA TYR A 191 5.19 5.79 -9.00
C TYR A 191 4.10 4.74 -8.85
N ASN A 192 2.92 5.03 -9.38
CA ASN A 192 1.72 4.23 -9.20
C ASN A 192 1.38 3.52 -10.49
N VAL A 193 1.16 2.21 -10.37
CA VAL A 193 0.56 1.39 -11.42
C VAL A 193 -0.67 0.70 -10.86
N ARG A 194 -1.76 0.75 -11.62
CA ARG A 194 -2.98 0.00 -11.34
C ARG A 194 -3.22 -0.96 -12.48
N ILE A 195 -3.27 -2.24 -12.17
CA ILE A 195 -3.44 -3.31 -13.14
C ILE A 195 -4.86 -3.83 -12.92
N LEU A 196 -5.75 -3.56 -13.88
CA LEU A 196 -7.17 -3.89 -13.73
C LEU A 196 -7.38 -5.40 -13.92
N GLY A 197 -8.07 -6.01 -12.98
CA GLY A 197 -8.44 -7.43 -13.01
C GLY A 197 -9.95 -7.61 -13.06
N ARG A 198 -10.39 -8.87 -12.98
CA ARG A 198 -11.80 -9.26 -13.02
C ARG A 198 -12.61 -8.64 -11.88
N ARG A 199 -12.10 -8.74 -10.65
CA ARG A 199 -12.81 -8.44 -9.40
C ARG A 199 -12.20 -7.28 -8.61
N GLY A 200 -11.14 -6.68 -9.13
CA GLY A 200 -10.38 -5.70 -8.39
C GLY A 200 -9.14 -5.24 -9.15
N VAL A 201 -8.25 -4.59 -8.42
CA VAL A 201 -7.07 -3.93 -8.98
C VAL A 201 -5.83 -4.39 -8.24
N LEU A 202 -4.84 -4.91 -8.98
CA LEU A 202 -3.51 -5.14 -8.44
C LEU A 202 -2.74 -3.82 -8.46
N VAL A 203 -2.20 -3.44 -7.32
CA VAL A 203 -1.61 -2.13 -7.08
C VAL A 203 -0.12 -2.29 -6.89
N TYR A 204 0.66 -1.67 -7.78
CA TYR A 204 2.10 -1.48 -7.59
C TYR A 204 2.32 -0.01 -7.25
N ASN A 205 2.88 0.26 -6.07
CA ASN A 205 3.29 1.60 -5.66
C ASN A 205 4.79 1.60 -5.40
N ALA A 206 5.57 2.09 -6.38
CA ALA A 206 7.00 2.22 -6.27
C ALA A 206 7.38 3.52 -5.53
N VAL A 207 8.31 3.43 -4.60
CA VAL A 207 8.82 4.55 -3.79
C VAL A 207 10.31 4.71 -4.03
N ALA A 208 10.74 5.94 -4.32
CA ALA A 208 12.13 6.31 -4.61
C ALA A 208 12.35 7.82 -4.43
N GLY A 209 13.54 8.34 -4.73
CA GLY A 209 13.76 9.77 -4.93
C GLY A 209 13.24 10.26 -6.28
N VAL A 210 12.85 11.54 -6.39
CA VAL A 210 12.36 12.13 -7.66
C VAL A 210 13.36 12.02 -8.82
N PRO A 211 14.69 12.19 -8.64
CA PRO A 211 15.65 12.01 -9.73
C PRO A 211 15.67 10.61 -10.36
N GLN A 212 15.14 9.60 -9.65
CA GLN A 212 15.11 8.21 -10.11
C GLN A 212 13.90 7.87 -10.99
N LEU A 213 13.09 8.86 -11.41
CA LEU A 213 11.85 8.61 -12.18
C LEU A 213 12.07 7.67 -13.39
N THR A 214 13.10 7.92 -14.20
CA THR A 214 13.38 7.11 -15.38
C THR A 214 13.75 5.68 -15.03
N GLU A 215 14.55 5.48 -13.97
CA GLU A 215 14.94 4.16 -13.49
C GLU A 215 13.74 3.38 -12.93
N VAL A 216 12.92 4.04 -12.12
CA VAL A 216 11.70 3.45 -11.54
C VAL A 216 10.70 3.09 -12.64
N ALA A 217 10.48 3.96 -13.62
CA ALA A 217 9.58 3.68 -14.74
C ALA A 217 10.05 2.47 -15.56
N ALA A 218 11.37 2.37 -15.83
CA ALA A 218 11.95 1.23 -16.53
C ALA A 218 11.81 -0.08 -15.74
N GLY A 219 12.13 -0.06 -14.44
CA GLY A 219 12.00 -1.23 -13.58
C GLY A 219 10.54 -1.67 -13.38
N CYS A 220 9.62 -0.72 -13.23
CA CYS A 220 8.18 -1.03 -13.23
C CYS A 220 7.74 -1.67 -14.55
N LYS A 221 8.19 -1.16 -15.69
CA LYS A 221 7.89 -1.76 -17.00
C LYS A 221 8.40 -3.20 -17.11
N GLU A 222 9.61 -3.47 -16.63
CA GLU A 222 10.18 -4.82 -16.59
C GLU A 222 9.36 -5.77 -15.73
N LEU A 223 9.01 -5.36 -14.50
CA LEU A 223 8.16 -6.14 -13.60
C LEU A 223 6.78 -6.42 -14.22
N LEU A 224 6.13 -5.40 -14.78
CA LEU A 224 4.78 -5.49 -15.35
C LEU A 224 4.70 -6.33 -16.63
N ALA A 225 5.81 -6.49 -17.34
CA ALA A 225 5.91 -7.41 -18.47
C ALA A 225 5.93 -8.88 -18.02
N LYS A 226 6.15 -9.11 -16.73
CA LYS A 226 6.21 -10.44 -16.08
C LYS A 226 5.11 -10.65 -15.04
N THR A 227 4.17 -9.71 -14.93
CA THR A 227 3.02 -9.79 -14.04
C THR A 227 1.76 -10.09 -14.85
N GLU A 228 1.12 -11.22 -14.57
CA GLU A 228 -0.15 -11.62 -15.19
C GLU A 228 -1.18 -12.04 -14.14
N PHE A 229 -2.44 -11.69 -14.34
CA PHE A 229 -3.52 -12.30 -13.57
C PHE A 229 -3.65 -13.79 -13.94
N THR A 230 -3.91 -14.63 -12.95
CA THR A 230 -4.23 -16.04 -13.16
C THR A 230 -5.55 -16.19 -13.93
N ALA A 231 -5.77 -17.34 -14.55
CA ALA A 231 -7.02 -17.63 -15.25
C ALA A 231 -8.22 -17.48 -14.29
N GLY A 232 -9.26 -16.76 -14.75
CA GLY A 232 -10.43 -16.44 -13.94
C GLY A 232 -10.29 -15.14 -13.13
N ASN A 233 -9.12 -14.49 -13.12
CA ASN A 233 -8.89 -13.18 -12.49
C ASN A 233 -8.54 -12.08 -13.49
N ARG A 234 -8.42 -12.37 -14.79
CA ARG A 234 -8.05 -11.38 -15.82
C ARG A 234 -9.21 -10.40 -16.04
N TYR A 235 -8.90 -9.17 -16.44
CA TYR A 235 -9.94 -8.18 -16.76
C TYR A 235 -10.97 -8.69 -17.77
N SER A 236 -10.50 -9.45 -18.77
CA SER A 236 -11.32 -10.09 -19.81
C SER A 236 -12.24 -11.19 -19.30
N ASP A 237 -11.97 -11.74 -18.11
CA ASP A 237 -12.76 -12.82 -17.51
C ASP A 237 -13.99 -12.28 -16.77
N PHE A 238 -14.24 -10.97 -16.85
CA PHE A 238 -15.40 -10.31 -16.25
C PHE A 238 -16.71 -10.85 -16.82
N ASN A 239 -17.62 -11.21 -15.92
CA ASN A 239 -18.96 -11.63 -16.22
C ASN A 239 -19.97 -10.67 -15.58
N PRO A 240 -20.69 -9.85 -16.37
CA PRO A 240 -21.61 -8.85 -15.84
C PRO A 240 -22.83 -9.44 -15.12
N SER A 241 -23.16 -10.73 -15.29
CA SER A 241 -24.27 -11.37 -14.56
C SER A 241 -23.87 -11.87 -13.17
N MET A 242 -22.57 -12.02 -12.90
CA MET A 242 -22.05 -12.63 -11.66
C MET A 242 -21.15 -11.69 -10.87
N ASP A 243 -20.36 -10.87 -11.57
CA ASP A 243 -19.30 -10.10 -10.97
C ASP A 243 -19.78 -8.70 -10.55
N LYS A 244 -19.29 -8.27 -9.39
CA LYS A 244 -19.53 -6.93 -8.88
C LYS A 244 -18.76 -5.90 -9.73
N VAL A 245 -19.45 -4.84 -10.14
CA VAL A 245 -18.83 -3.63 -10.71
C VAL A 245 -18.41 -2.70 -9.57
N ALA A 246 -17.20 -2.15 -9.64
CA ALA A 246 -16.73 -1.15 -8.69
C ALA A 246 -17.59 0.12 -8.75
N ALA A 247 -17.74 0.82 -7.62
CA ALA A 247 -18.55 2.04 -7.54
C ALA A 247 -17.89 3.26 -8.23
N TYR A 248 -16.71 3.09 -8.82
CA TYR A 248 -15.91 4.13 -9.44
C TYR A 248 -15.24 3.63 -10.73
N GLY A 249 -14.91 4.57 -11.61
CA GLY A 249 -14.08 4.36 -12.81
C GLY A 249 -12.62 4.75 -12.58
N ILE A 250 -11.91 5.02 -13.67
CA ILE A 250 -10.48 5.35 -13.67
C ILE A 250 -10.19 6.63 -12.87
N GLY A 251 -11.05 7.65 -12.96
CA GLY A 251 -10.85 8.90 -12.22
C GLY A 251 -10.86 8.69 -10.71
N GLY A 252 -11.83 7.88 -10.22
CA GLY A 252 -11.91 7.51 -8.81
C GLY A 252 -10.76 6.63 -8.35
N LEU A 253 -10.23 5.79 -9.24
CA LEU A 253 -9.09 4.94 -8.94
C LEU A 253 -7.79 5.74 -8.71
N ILE A 254 -7.58 6.83 -9.46
CA ILE A 254 -6.42 7.72 -9.29
C ILE A 254 -6.59 8.60 -8.05
N ALA A 255 -7.78 9.20 -7.88
CA ALA A 255 -8.10 10.04 -6.73
C ALA A 255 -7.97 9.27 -5.40
N GLY A 256 -8.21 7.95 -5.46
CA GLY A 256 -8.37 7.10 -4.29
C GLY A 256 -9.77 7.24 -3.67
N LYS A 257 -10.04 6.42 -2.67
CA LYS A 257 -11.36 6.29 -1.99
C LYS A 257 -11.84 7.57 -1.27
N LEU A 258 -11.12 8.69 -1.38
CA LEU A 258 -11.54 9.96 -0.79
C LEU A 258 -12.72 10.62 -1.51
N LEU A 259 -12.89 10.38 -2.81
CA LEU A 259 -14.09 10.83 -3.54
C LEU A 259 -15.40 10.20 -3.02
N LEU A 260 -15.31 9.08 -2.30
CA LEU A 260 -16.47 8.41 -1.70
C LEU A 260 -16.82 8.96 -0.30
N LYS A 261 -15.92 9.69 0.36
CA LYS A 261 -16.14 10.26 1.70
C LYS A 261 -16.09 11.79 1.77
N GLY A 262 -15.67 12.46 0.69
CA GLY A 262 -15.61 13.91 0.57
C GLY A 262 -16.43 14.44 -0.62
N GLY A 263 -17.72 14.68 -0.40
CA GLY A 263 -18.44 15.77 -1.10
C GLY A 263 -18.88 15.62 -2.56
N LEU A 264 -18.35 14.71 -3.38
CA LEU A 264 -18.75 14.61 -4.81
C LEU A 264 -19.90 13.61 -5.09
N LEU A 265 -20.54 13.07 -4.06
CA LEU A 265 -21.89 12.48 -4.17
C LEU A 265 -23.00 13.49 -3.88
N LYS A 266 -22.69 14.72 -3.43
CA LYS A 266 -23.71 15.78 -3.29
C LYS A 266 -24.13 16.36 -4.64
N GLY A 267 -23.25 16.33 -5.64
CA GLY A 267 -23.54 16.79 -7.02
C GLY A 267 -24.41 15.83 -7.84
N LEU A 268 -24.46 14.53 -7.48
CA LEU A 268 -25.30 13.54 -8.14
C LEU A 268 -26.53 13.12 -7.30
N ALA A 269 -26.58 13.49 -6.01
CA ALA A 269 -27.72 13.24 -5.13
C ALA A 269 -28.97 14.08 -5.45
N TRP A 270 -28.87 15.11 -6.29
CA TRP A 270 -30.05 15.84 -6.78
C TRP A 270 -30.78 15.07 -7.89
N LEU A 271 -30.07 14.31 -8.73
CA LEU A 271 -30.68 13.57 -9.84
C LEU A 271 -31.49 12.32 -9.42
N ILE A 272 -31.58 12.02 -8.12
CA ILE A 272 -32.43 10.93 -7.57
C ILE A 272 -33.72 11.47 -6.92
N LYS A 273 -33.93 12.80 -6.89
CA LYS A 273 -35.14 13.42 -6.30
C LYS A 273 -36.13 13.96 -7.35
N PRO A 274 -36.55 13.12 -8.31
CA PRO A 274 -38.00 12.93 -8.45
C PRO A 274 -38.50 11.48 -8.59
N ALA A 275 -37.67 10.44 -8.36
CA ALA A 275 -38.14 9.05 -8.49
C ALA A 275 -38.81 8.47 -7.22
N LEU A 276 -38.64 9.08 -6.05
CA LEU A 276 -39.19 8.57 -4.77
C LEU A 276 -40.46 9.29 -4.27
N ILE A 277 -40.87 10.39 -4.91
CA ILE A 277 -42.15 11.05 -4.59
C ILE A 277 -43.31 10.44 -5.41
N GLY A 278 -43.02 9.83 -6.56
CA GLY A 278 -44.03 9.11 -7.37
C GLY A 278 -44.52 7.79 -6.75
N LEU A 279 -43.71 7.11 -5.94
CA LEU A 279 -44.08 5.80 -5.37
C LEU A 279 -44.88 5.92 -4.06
N ALA A 280 -44.74 7.03 -3.32
CA ALA A 280 -45.52 7.29 -2.10
C ALA A 280 -46.97 7.69 -2.41
N VAL A 281 -47.22 8.35 -3.55
CA VAL A 281 -48.57 8.75 -3.97
C VAL A 281 -49.36 7.55 -4.52
N VAL A 282 -48.70 6.60 -5.20
CA VAL A 282 -49.37 5.39 -5.73
C VAL A 282 -49.57 4.32 -4.65
N GLY A 283 -48.61 4.15 -3.71
CA GLY A 283 -48.72 3.18 -2.62
C GLY A 283 -49.79 3.53 -1.57
N GLY A 284 -49.97 4.82 -1.28
CA GLY A 284 -50.98 5.29 -0.32
C GLY A 284 -52.43 5.15 -0.82
N ALA A 285 -52.66 5.18 -2.13
CA ALA A 285 -53.98 5.00 -2.74
C ALA A 285 -54.43 3.53 -2.77
N LEU A 286 -53.49 2.58 -2.94
CA LEU A 286 -53.81 1.15 -3.01
C LEU A 286 -54.16 0.53 -1.64
N LEU A 287 -53.57 1.03 -0.54
CA LEU A 287 -53.87 0.55 0.81
C LEU A 287 -55.24 1.00 1.36
N LYS A 288 -55.88 2.00 0.74
CA LYS A 288 -57.28 2.37 1.05
C LYS A 288 -58.31 1.54 0.27
N LEU A 289 -57.91 0.84 -0.80
CA LEU A 289 -58.80 -0.01 -1.60
C LEU A 289 -58.88 -1.45 -1.11
N PHE A 290 -57.88 -1.94 -0.37
CA PHE A 290 -57.89 -3.28 0.22
C PHE A 290 -58.01 -3.18 1.75
N GLY A 291 -59.25 -3.03 2.22
CA GLY A 291 -59.62 -2.90 3.61
C GLY A 291 -59.15 -4.09 4.47
N VAL A 292 -58.06 -3.90 5.21
CA VAL A 292 -57.65 -4.82 6.26
C VAL A 292 -58.39 -4.46 7.55
N ARG A 293 -59.43 -5.25 7.87
CA ARG A 293 -60.15 -5.22 9.15
C ARG A 293 -59.16 -5.51 10.29
N ARG A 294 -59.09 -4.61 11.28
CA ARG A 294 -58.39 -4.86 12.55
C ARG A 294 -59.13 -5.96 13.34
N LYS A 295 -58.38 -6.91 13.90
CA LYS A 295 -58.92 -7.92 14.84
C LYS A 295 -59.30 -7.24 16.18
N PRO A 296 -60.40 -7.64 16.82
CA PRO A 296 -60.81 -7.09 18.10
C PRO A 296 -59.95 -7.64 19.25
N GLN A 297 -59.75 -6.80 20.26
CA GLN A 297 -59.00 -7.04 21.49
C GLN A 297 -59.86 -7.85 22.48
N PRO A 298 -59.32 -8.80 23.27
CA PRO A 298 -60.11 -9.57 24.22
C PRO A 298 -60.58 -8.71 25.41
N GLU A 299 -61.84 -8.85 25.78
CA GLU A 299 -62.49 -8.23 26.95
C GLU A 299 -61.89 -8.71 28.27
N ALA A 300 -61.73 -7.78 29.22
CA ALA A 300 -61.31 -8.06 30.59
C ALA A 300 -62.51 -8.55 31.42
N VAL A 301 -62.31 -9.63 32.18
CA VAL A 301 -63.29 -10.17 33.15
C VAL A 301 -63.21 -9.34 34.44
N PRO A 302 -64.33 -8.87 35.01
CA PRO A 302 -64.32 -8.09 36.24
C PRO A 302 -64.13 -8.97 37.47
N VAL A 303 -63.30 -8.51 38.41
CA VAL A 303 -63.18 -9.06 39.77
C VAL A 303 -64.24 -8.38 40.65
N ALA A 304 -65.05 -9.17 41.33
CA ALA A 304 -66.01 -8.71 42.33
C ALA A 304 -65.30 -8.50 43.67
N GLU A 305 -65.58 -7.38 44.34
CA GLU A 305 -65.35 -7.18 45.77
C GLU A 305 -66.69 -6.79 46.41
N ASP A 306 -66.90 -7.25 47.65
CA ASP A 306 -68.07 -6.99 48.52
C ASP A 306 -68.27 -5.51 48.84
#